data_AF-A0A3J4MSX6-F1
#
_entry.id   AF-A0A3J4MSX6-F1
#
_cell.length_a   1.000
_cell.length_b   1.000
_cell.length_c   1.000
_cell.angle_alpha   90.00
_cell.angle_beta   90.00
_cell.angle_gamma   90.00
#
_symmetry.space_group_name_H-M   'P 1'
#
loop_
_entity.id
_entity.type
_entity.pdbx_description
1 polymer ?
#
loop_
_entity_poly.entity_id
_entity_poly.type
_entity_poly.pdbx_seq_one_letter_code
_entity_poly.pdbx_strand_id
1 'polypeptide(L)'
;APKPSPFWYAILSLAFSFIHPRGHELGWSQIAENFYGATMGKTFSKRTLKQEASPAIHVYSNAAVAEFDWHFTAARRGNGQTQHTKGRESQVWEKIPNVGWRIVHIHYSGPAKTGVGEVYSSSSGADKYSAPGKRNSGKKNVK
;
A
#
# COMPACT_ATOMS: atom_id res chain seq x y z
N ALA A 1 16.25 -18.98 -7.35
CA ALA A 1 15.75 -17.87 -6.50
C ALA A 1 16.45 -17.92 -5.14
N PRO A 2 16.85 -16.80 -4.53
CA PRO A 2 17.45 -16.83 -3.20
C PRO A 2 16.43 -17.37 -2.20
N LYS A 3 16.83 -18.39 -1.43
CA LYS A 3 16.02 -18.93 -0.34
C LYS A 3 15.90 -17.84 0.75
N PRO A 4 14.70 -17.59 1.28
CA PRO A 4 14.54 -16.59 2.31
C PRO A 4 15.20 -16.97 3.63
N SER A 5 15.58 -15.96 4.39
CA SER A 5 16.08 -16.11 5.76
C SER A 5 15.05 -16.85 6.64
N PRO A 6 15.48 -17.78 7.52
CA PRO A 6 14.60 -18.54 8.42
C PRO A 6 13.70 -17.67 9.31
N PHE A 7 14.13 -16.43 9.60
CA PHE A 7 13.39 -15.48 10.41
C PHE A 7 12.00 -15.15 9.83
N TRP A 8 11.86 -15.12 8.50
CA TRP A 8 10.59 -14.74 7.86
C TRP A 8 9.57 -15.86 7.86
N TYR A 9 10.01 -17.13 7.76
CA TYR A 9 9.14 -18.30 7.97
C TYR A 9 8.62 -18.39 9.41
N ALA A 10 9.31 -17.78 10.37
CA ALA A 10 8.89 -17.79 11.77
C ALA A 10 7.72 -16.83 12.07
N ILE A 11 7.39 -15.90 11.16
CA ILE A 11 6.38 -14.86 11.41
C ILE A 11 5.25 -14.87 10.37
N LEU A 12 5.50 -15.25 9.12
CA LEU A 12 4.48 -15.27 8.07
C LEU A 12 3.88 -16.67 7.86
N SER A 13 2.59 -16.72 7.55
CA SER A 13 1.94 -17.95 7.11
C SER A 13 2.30 -18.29 5.65
N LEU A 14 2.07 -19.54 5.24
CA LEU A 14 2.29 -19.98 3.85
C LEU A 14 1.30 -19.33 2.86
N ALA A 15 0.09 -19.01 3.31
CA ALA A 15 -0.97 -18.36 2.54
C ALA A 15 -1.09 -16.88 2.90
N PHE A 16 0.04 -16.16 2.81
CA PHE A 16 0.13 -14.76 3.19
C PHE A 16 -0.15 -13.82 2.01
N SER A 17 -0.87 -12.73 2.23
CA SER A 17 -1.12 -11.67 1.23
C SER A 17 -0.65 -10.31 1.74
N PHE A 18 -0.15 -9.47 0.82
CA PHE A 18 0.37 -8.16 1.16
C PHE A 18 -0.08 -7.08 0.17
N ILE A 19 -0.93 -6.17 0.62
CA ILE A 19 -1.37 -5.00 -0.15
C ILE A 19 -0.55 -3.78 0.25
N HIS A 20 -0.03 -3.08 -0.75
CA HIS A 20 0.70 -1.83 -0.55
C HIS A 20 0.41 -0.83 -1.67
N PRO A 21 0.75 0.47 -1.53
CA PRO A 21 0.45 1.50 -2.53
C PRO A 21 1.06 1.29 -3.93
N ARG A 22 1.88 0.25 -4.11
CA ARG A 22 2.54 -0.09 -5.37
C ARG A 22 2.06 -1.40 -5.99
N GLY A 23 1.19 -2.16 -5.32
CA GLY A 23 0.83 -3.49 -5.77
C GLY A 23 0.16 -4.36 -4.71
N HIS A 24 0.03 -5.63 -5.07
CA HIS A 24 -0.58 -6.66 -4.26
C HIS A 24 0.21 -7.95 -4.48
N GLU A 25 0.84 -8.44 -3.42
CA GLU A 25 1.70 -9.62 -3.47
C GLU A 25 0.98 -10.80 -2.80
N LEU A 26 1.01 -11.95 -3.47
CA LEU A 26 0.43 -13.20 -3.01
C LEU A 26 1.52 -14.23 -2.75
N GLY A 27 1.63 -14.67 -1.51
CA GLY A 27 2.61 -15.63 -1.07
C GLY A 27 4.03 -15.05 -0.95
N TRP A 28 4.86 -15.77 -0.22
CA TRP A 28 6.19 -15.29 0.15
C TRP A 28 7.12 -15.01 -1.04
N SER A 29 7.05 -15.79 -2.11
CA SER A 29 7.91 -15.63 -3.29
C SER A 29 7.81 -14.23 -3.89
N GLN A 30 6.58 -13.73 -4.07
CA GLN A 30 6.34 -12.40 -4.63
C GLN A 30 6.83 -11.29 -3.69
N ILE A 31 6.61 -11.45 -2.38
CA ILE A 31 7.03 -10.46 -1.37
C ILE A 31 8.54 -10.37 -1.24
N ALA A 32 9.22 -11.52 -1.21
CA ALA A 32 10.67 -11.58 -1.10
C ALA A 32 11.34 -10.92 -2.31
N GLU A 33 10.81 -11.17 -3.50
CA GLU A 33 11.37 -10.67 -4.75
C GLU A 33 11.02 -9.20 -5.00
N ASN A 34 9.74 -8.85 -4.95
CA ASN A 34 9.24 -7.54 -5.38
C ASN A 34 9.32 -6.49 -4.27
N PHE A 35 8.98 -6.86 -3.04
CA PHE A 35 8.94 -5.91 -1.92
C PHE A 35 10.30 -5.81 -1.22
N TYR A 36 10.80 -6.89 -0.64
CA TYR A 36 12.05 -6.84 0.12
C TYR A 36 13.29 -6.77 -0.77
N GLY A 37 13.34 -7.58 -1.83
CA GLY A 37 14.46 -7.64 -2.76
C GLY A 37 14.58 -6.37 -3.60
N ALA A 38 13.56 -6.07 -4.39
CA ALA A 38 13.57 -4.93 -5.30
C ALA A 38 13.25 -3.60 -4.58
N THR A 39 12.04 -3.46 -4.02
CA THR A 39 11.57 -2.17 -3.51
C THR A 39 12.39 -1.67 -2.32
N MET A 40 12.73 -2.52 -1.36
CA MET A 40 13.45 -2.12 -0.15
C MET A 40 14.97 -2.29 -0.23
N GLY A 41 15.44 -3.43 -0.75
CA GLY A 41 16.86 -3.79 -0.77
C GLY A 41 17.68 -3.01 -1.80
N LYS A 42 17.19 -2.93 -3.04
CA LYS A 42 17.88 -2.26 -4.16
C LYS A 42 17.72 -0.73 -4.13
N THR A 43 16.61 -0.20 -3.62
CA THR A 43 16.35 1.25 -3.65
C THR A 43 17.05 2.01 -2.53
N PHE A 44 17.13 1.44 -1.33
CA PHE A 44 17.57 2.15 -0.13
C PHE A 44 18.82 1.53 0.51
N SER A 45 19.76 2.37 0.97
CA SER A 45 21.00 1.96 1.67
C SER A 45 20.79 1.81 3.17
N LYS A 46 19.98 2.68 3.77
CA LYS A 46 19.57 2.65 5.18
C LYS A 46 18.05 2.75 5.26
N ARG A 47 17.44 2.02 6.19
CA ARG A 47 15.98 1.94 6.37
C ARG A 47 15.67 1.89 7.86
N THR A 48 14.77 2.75 8.31
CA THR A 48 14.24 2.74 9.68
C THR A 48 12.73 2.88 9.58
N LEU A 49 12.01 1.83 9.98
CA LEU A 49 10.55 1.87 10.17
C LEU A 49 10.29 1.92 11.67
N LYS A 50 9.47 2.86 12.11
CA LYS A 50 9.07 3.00 13.52
C LYS A 50 7.56 3.20 13.60
N GLN A 51 6.96 2.60 14.60
CA GLN A 51 5.59 2.86 14.99
C GLN A 51 5.53 4.23 15.68
N GLU A 52 4.49 5.01 15.41
CA GLU A 52 4.29 6.31 16.08
C GLU A 52 3.78 6.12 17.52
N ALA A 53 3.00 5.07 17.76
CA ALA A 53 2.49 4.66 19.06
C ALA A 53 2.44 3.13 19.17
N SER A 54 2.13 2.61 20.36
CA SER A 54 1.83 1.19 20.52
C SER A 54 0.67 0.77 19.62
N PRO A 55 0.75 -0.40 18.97
CA PRO A 55 -0.33 -0.86 18.09
C PRO A 55 -1.61 -1.14 18.89
N ALA A 56 -2.75 -0.78 18.31
CA ALA A 56 -4.05 -1.27 18.76
C ALA A 56 -4.17 -2.74 18.34
N ILE A 57 -4.53 -3.62 19.27
CA ILE A 57 -4.64 -5.06 19.02
C ILE A 57 -6.03 -5.54 19.43
N HIS A 58 -6.75 -6.10 18.47
CA HIS A 58 -8.06 -6.68 18.64
C HIS A 58 -7.98 -8.19 18.43
N VAL A 59 -8.25 -8.98 19.49
CA VAL A 59 -8.15 -10.45 19.45
C VAL A 59 -9.55 -11.07 19.30
N TYR A 60 -9.68 -11.94 18.31
CA TYR A 60 -10.89 -12.69 17.97
C TYR A 60 -10.58 -14.20 18.00
N SER A 61 -10.59 -14.80 19.19
CA SER A 61 -10.27 -16.23 19.37
C SER A 61 -8.87 -16.59 18.83
N ASN A 62 -8.80 -17.24 17.67
CA ASN A 62 -7.58 -17.65 16.97
C ASN A 62 -7.12 -16.63 15.91
N ALA A 63 -7.80 -15.51 15.76
CA ALA A 63 -7.40 -14.42 14.87
C ALA A 63 -7.14 -13.14 15.67
N ALA A 64 -6.33 -12.23 15.14
CA ALA A 64 -6.16 -10.90 15.69
C ALA A 64 -5.94 -9.87 14.58
N VAL A 65 -6.38 -8.65 14.81
CA VAL A 65 -6.08 -7.49 13.96
C VAL A 65 -5.19 -6.55 14.76
N ALA A 66 -4.06 -6.16 14.18
CA ALA A 66 -3.16 -5.15 14.73
C ALA A 66 -3.16 -3.93 13.81
N GLU A 67 -3.36 -2.75 14.38
CA GLU A 67 -3.42 -1.48 13.65
C GLU A 67 -2.43 -0.49 14.24
N PHE A 68 -1.66 0.18 13.40
CA PHE A 68 -0.71 1.20 13.85
C PHE A 68 -0.37 2.22 12.76
N ASP A 69 -0.06 3.43 13.20
CA ASP A 69 0.61 4.45 12.41
C ASP A 69 2.13 4.23 12.43
N TRP A 70 2.77 4.52 11.30
CA TRP A 70 4.22 4.38 11.17
C TRP A 70 4.84 5.57 10.45
N HIS A 71 6.13 5.79 10.71
CA HIS A 71 7.00 6.61 9.89
C HIS A 71 8.21 5.80 9.43
N PHE A 72 8.58 6.02 8.17
CA PHE A 72 9.65 5.34 7.48
C PHE A 72 10.66 6.38 7.00
N THR A 73 11.90 6.21 7.44
CA THR A 73 13.04 7.02 7.01
C THR A 73 14.00 6.12 6.25
N ALA A 74 14.30 6.48 5.01
CA ALA A 74 15.22 5.73 4.19
C ALA A 74 16.12 6.62 3.34
N ALA A 75 17.39 6.24 3.21
CA ALA A 75 18.34 6.92 2.33
C ALA A 75 18.38 6.20 0.97
N ARG A 76 18.14 6.92 -0.12
CA ARG A 76 18.19 6.36 -1.49
C ARG A 76 19.62 6.02 -1.88
N ARG A 77 19.84 4.87 -2.51
CA ARG A 77 21.19 4.46 -2.96
C ARG A 77 21.75 5.35 -4.07
N GLY A 78 20.91 5.77 -5.01
CA GLY A 78 21.37 6.48 -6.21
C GLY A 78 21.90 7.89 -5.97
N ASN A 79 21.41 8.58 -4.93
CA ASN A 79 21.77 9.99 -4.68
C ASN A 79 21.92 10.34 -3.19
N GLY A 80 21.81 9.37 -2.28
CA GLY A 80 21.91 9.59 -0.84
C GLY A 80 20.76 10.37 -0.19
N GLN A 81 19.78 10.85 -0.98
CA GLN A 81 18.69 11.66 -0.43
C GLN A 81 17.85 10.86 0.56
N THR A 82 17.54 11.50 1.69
CA THR A 82 16.65 10.96 2.71
C THR A 82 15.20 11.15 2.29
N GLN A 83 14.48 10.04 2.23
CA GLN A 83 13.04 9.99 2.05
C GLN A 83 12.38 9.71 3.40
N HIS A 84 11.42 10.57 3.75
CA HIS A 84 10.55 10.39 4.90
C HIS A 84 9.12 10.16 4.39
N THR A 85 8.52 9.04 4.79
CA THR A 85 7.13 8.72 4.49
C THR A 85 6.42 8.31 5.77
N LYS A 86 5.13 8.60 5.86
CA LYS A 86 4.26 8.14 6.94
C LYS A 86 3.14 7.29 6.36
N GLY A 87 2.47 6.54 7.22
CA GLY A 87 1.32 5.77 6.80
C GLY A 87 0.63 5.05 7.94
N ARG A 88 -0.40 4.29 7.56
CA ARG A 88 -1.18 3.41 8.42
C ARG A 88 -0.99 1.98 7.94
N GLU A 89 -0.92 1.05 8.86
CA GLU A 89 -0.85 -0.37 8.57
C GLU A 89 -1.84 -1.15 9.41
N SER A 90 -2.48 -2.11 8.78
CA SER A 90 -3.30 -3.13 9.41
C SER A 90 -2.69 -4.50 9.11
N GLN A 91 -2.57 -5.33 10.13
CA GLN A 91 -2.06 -6.68 10.04
C GLN A 91 -3.11 -7.64 10.57
N VAL A 92 -3.38 -8.71 9.83
CA VAL A 92 -4.19 -9.83 10.33
C VAL A 92 -3.27 -10.96 10.72
N TRP A 93 -3.48 -11.45 11.92
CA TRP A 93 -2.74 -12.54 12.54
C TRP A 93 -3.66 -13.73 12.75
N GLU A 94 -3.13 -14.93 12.55
CA GLU A 94 -3.80 -16.19 12.86
C GLU A 94 -2.90 -17.03 13.78
N LYS A 95 -3.50 -17.63 14.80
CA LYS A 95 -2.85 -18.57 15.71
C LYS A 95 -2.92 -19.97 15.10
N ILE A 96 -1.82 -20.38 14.48
CA ILE A 96 -1.69 -21.72 13.87
C ILE A 96 -1.37 -22.75 14.96
N PRO A 97 -2.11 -23.89 15.03
CA PRO A 97 -1.83 -24.95 16.00
C PRO A 97 -0.37 -25.42 15.95
N ASN A 98 0.25 -25.60 17.12
CA ASN A 98 1.66 -26.03 17.30
C ASN A 98 2.74 -25.12 16.68
N VAL A 99 2.35 -23.98 16.13
CA VAL A 99 3.23 -23.03 15.44
C VAL A 99 3.19 -21.66 16.10
N GLY A 100 2.01 -21.25 16.60
CA GLY A 100 1.76 -19.97 17.24
C GLY A 100 1.24 -18.92 16.26
N TRP A 101 1.30 -17.66 16.67
CA TRP A 101 0.80 -16.53 15.88
C TRP A 101 1.65 -16.31 14.63
N ARG A 102 0.98 -16.15 13.49
CA ARG A 102 1.58 -15.79 12.21
C ARG A 102 0.76 -14.71 11.54
N ILE A 103 1.43 -13.83 10.81
CA ILE A 103 0.74 -12.85 9.96
C ILE A 103 0.21 -13.59 8.72
N VAL A 104 -1.07 -13.39 8.44
CA VAL A 104 -1.77 -13.94 7.27
C VAL A 104 -2.11 -12.85 6.25
N HIS A 105 -2.18 -11.59 6.68
CA HIS A 105 -2.39 -10.46 5.79
C HIS A 105 -1.74 -9.18 6.31
N ILE A 106 -1.22 -8.36 5.41
CA ILE A 106 -0.88 -6.95 5.69
C ILE A 106 -1.54 -6.07 4.64
N HIS A 107 -2.06 -4.93 5.08
CA HIS A 107 -2.41 -3.82 4.21
C HIS A 107 -1.86 -2.53 4.82
N TYR A 108 -1.01 -1.82 4.07
CA TYR A 108 -0.62 -0.47 4.42
C TYR A 108 -0.99 0.57 3.35
N SER A 109 -1.20 1.79 3.82
CA SER A 109 -1.49 2.96 2.98
C SER A 109 -0.75 4.19 3.48
N GLY A 110 -0.79 5.29 2.71
CA GLY A 110 -0.32 6.59 3.18
C GLY A 110 -1.18 7.16 4.32
N PRO A 111 -0.82 8.36 4.82
CA PRO A 111 -1.63 9.04 5.83
C PRO A 111 -3.02 9.38 5.26
N ALA A 112 -3.97 9.69 6.14
CA ALA A 112 -5.27 10.18 5.73
C ALA A 112 -5.14 11.45 4.86
N LYS A 113 -5.95 11.52 3.80
CA LYS A 113 -6.12 12.73 2.99
C LYS A 113 -7.46 13.34 3.36
N THR A 114 -7.48 14.64 3.63
CA THR A 114 -8.68 15.36 4.12
C THR A 114 -9.16 16.45 3.17
N GLY A 115 -8.45 16.70 2.06
CA GLY A 115 -8.88 17.67 1.05
C GLY A 115 -10.09 17.18 0.25
N VAL A 116 -10.93 18.12 -0.16
CA VAL A 116 -12.10 17.85 -1.01
C VAL A 116 -11.63 17.27 -2.35
N GLY A 117 -12.11 16.07 -2.69
CA GLY A 117 -11.78 15.37 -3.94
C GLY A 117 -10.50 14.51 -3.92
N GLU A 118 -9.76 14.48 -2.81
CA GLU A 118 -8.46 13.77 -2.75
C GLU A 118 -8.57 12.26 -2.47
N VAL A 119 -9.73 11.80 -1.99
CA VAL A 119 -9.95 10.42 -1.51
C VAL A 119 -10.57 9.53 -2.58
N TYR A 120 -11.43 10.11 -3.44
CA TYR A 120 -12.21 9.39 -4.43
C TYR A 120 -12.02 10.02 -5.81
N SER A 121 -10.82 9.92 -6.39
CA SER A 121 -10.71 10.11 -7.84
C SER A 121 -11.19 8.83 -8.52
N SER A 122 -12.49 8.70 -8.73
CA SER A 122 -12.94 7.84 -9.82
C SER A 122 -12.37 8.46 -11.08
N SER A 123 -11.53 7.73 -11.81
CA SER A 123 -11.40 8.00 -13.24
C SER A 123 -12.73 7.61 -13.90
N SER A 124 -13.80 8.37 -13.63
CA SER A 124 -14.91 8.48 -14.54
C SER A 124 -14.31 9.15 -15.76
N GLY A 125 -14.14 8.38 -16.84
CA GLY A 125 -13.79 8.92 -18.14
C GLY A 125 -14.60 10.19 -18.35
N ALA A 126 -13.89 11.27 -18.64
CA ALA A 126 -14.43 12.58 -18.88
C ALA A 126 -15.79 12.49 -19.59
N ASP A 127 -16.77 13.22 -19.06
CA ASP A 127 -17.97 13.62 -19.77
C ASP A 127 -17.57 14.18 -21.14
N LYS A 128 -17.50 13.31 -22.15
CA LYS A 128 -17.49 13.67 -23.57
C LYS A 128 -18.93 13.65 -24.07
N TYR A 129 -19.82 14.35 -23.40
CA TYR A 129 -20.98 14.93 -24.07
C TYR A 129 -20.64 16.38 -24.38
N SER A 130 -20.05 16.59 -25.56
CA SER A 130 -20.07 17.91 -26.18
C SER A 130 -21.55 18.29 -26.35
N ALA A 131 -21.97 19.37 -25.70
CA ALA A 131 -23.25 19.99 -25.98
C ALA A 131 -23.35 20.27 -27.49
N PRO A 132 -24.45 19.91 -28.17
CA PRO A 132 -24.62 20.25 -29.58
C PRO A 132 -24.61 21.78 -29.71
N GLY A 133 -23.70 22.27 -30.56
CA GLY A 133 -23.42 23.68 -30.75
C GLY A 133 -24.67 24.50 -31.03
N LYS A 134 -24.74 25.69 -30.41
CA LYS A 134 -25.68 26.73 -30.79
C LYS A 134 -25.52 27.00 -32.29
N ARG A 135 -26.54 26.67 -33.07
CA ARG A 135 -26.63 27.03 -34.49
C ARG A 135 -26.60 28.55 -34.59
N ASN A 136 -25.57 29.08 -35.25
CA ASN A 136 -25.54 30.44 -35.73
C ASN A 136 -26.72 30.65 -36.69
N SER A 137 -27.69 31.48 -36.32
CA SER A 137 -28.71 31.99 -37.23
C SER A 137 -28.07 33.01 -38.17
N GLY A 138 -27.51 32.52 -39.27
CA GLY A 138 -27.12 33.36 -40.39
C GLY A 138 -28.33 34.09 -40.95
N LYS A 139 -28.32 35.42 -40.88
CA LYS A 139 -29.18 36.29 -41.69
C LYS A 139 -28.96 35.95 -43.17
N LYS A 140 -29.99 35.44 -43.83
CA LYS A 140 -30.06 35.47 -45.31
C LYS A 140 -30.96 36.63 -45.70
N ASN A 141 -30.35 37.64 -46.30
CA ASN A 141 -31.03 38.67 -47.08
C ASN A 141 -31.66 38.00 -48.30
N VAL A 142 -32.96 38.24 -48.51
CA VAL A 142 -33.64 37.96 -49.77
C VAL A 142 -33.62 39.26 -50.57
N LYS A 143 -33.09 39.20 -51.79
CA LYS A 143 -33.29 40.18 -52.86
C LYS A 143 -34.55 39.80 -53.62
#